data_AF-A0A6G6Z239-F1
#
_entry.id   AF-A0A6G6Z239-F1
#
_cell.length_a   1.000
_cell.length_b   1.000
_cell.length_c   1.000
_cell.angle_alpha   90.00
_cell.angle_beta   90.00
_cell.angle_gamma   90.00
#
_symmetry.space_group_name_H-M   'P 1'
#
loop_
_entity.id
_entity.type
_entity.pdbx_description
1 polymer ?
#
loop_
_entity_poly.entity_id
_entity_poly.type
_entity_poly.pdbx_seq_one_letter_code
_entity_poly.pdbx_strand_id
1 'polypeptide(L)'
;MAEAADELSTPLGQTTKGRRRRVRLPFTAMQALAVLLGLVLVGFGGVALFNDNPLGGEPMARIALRTPPPATADDKHAPASQAEPAAKSPAKAPAAASDAKDAKTVTIIDGSSGKRQDVVIGAADPADKGDGDAPALAMTGIDPRLLEKSRYGMIPVVADGLKPFTVYAADADRAKAGRMPVVAIVVAGLGVGAAKTTDAIIKLPPAVTLAFTPYGSDPGKLAERARTQRHEILLQIPMEPFDYPDNDPGPQTLLTTLGSEQNLDRLYWHLSRLQGYAGIANFMGARFVATDLVMQPIVREAAKRGLSYFDDGSTPRSVAQSLAAGQALPFARADFAIDAVPTSAEIDRALVKLETIAKERGTAVGVASALPVSIERLGAWLKTLDSKGIMLVPLTTAMLKSKSG
;
A
#
# COMPACT_ATOMS: atom_id res chain seq x y z
N MET A 1 72.60 -2.35 11.32
CA MET A 1 73.50 -1.18 11.27
C MET A 1 73.59 -0.71 9.83
N ALA A 2 72.78 0.29 9.47
CA ALA A 2 72.89 1.17 8.27
C ALA A 2 71.63 2.05 8.08
N GLU A 3 70.65 2.05 9.00
CA GLU A 3 69.40 2.82 8.86
C GLU A 3 69.22 3.87 9.98
N ALA A 4 70.27 4.14 10.76
CA ALA A 4 70.22 5.06 11.91
C ALA A 4 71.07 6.32 11.72
N ALA A 5 71.55 6.61 10.50
CA ALA A 5 72.49 7.71 10.24
C ALA A 5 71.92 8.87 9.40
N ASP A 6 70.69 8.78 8.89
CA ASP A 6 70.16 9.78 7.94
C ASP A 6 69.00 10.63 8.49
N GLU A 7 68.59 10.44 9.76
CA GLU A 7 67.50 11.19 10.40
C GLU A 7 67.93 12.39 11.26
N LEU A 8 69.23 12.73 11.28
CA LEU A 8 69.77 13.79 12.16
C LEU A 8 70.11 15.13 11.47
N SER A 9 69.72 15.33 10.20
CA SER A 9 70.06 16.55 9.45
C SER A 9 68.89 17.26 8.75
N THR A 10 67.64 16.93 9.09
CA THR A 10 66.45 17.61 8.52
C THR A 10 65.95 18.73 9.44
N PRO A 11 65.89 20.01 8.99
CA PRO A 11 65.31 21.08 9.78
C PRO A 11 63.78 20.88 9.95
N LEU A 12 63.32 20.89 11.20
CA LEU A 12 61.90 20.80 11.58
C LEU A 12 61.12 21.99 10.97
N GLY A 13 60.07 21.70 10.18
CA GLY A 13 59.08 22.73 9.82
C GLY A 13 58.60 22.81 8.36
N GLN A 14 58.80 21.79 7.52
CA GLN A 14 58.14 21.74 6.21
C GLN A 14 57.65 20.33 5.86
N THR A 15 56.33 20.11 5.93
CA THR A 15 55.71 18.94 5.29
C THR A 15 55.59 19.19 3.79
N THR A 16 56.30 18.37 3.03
CA THR A 16 56.48 18.45 1.59
C THR A 16 55.20 18.02 0.85
N LYS A 17 54.62 18.90 0.04
CA LYS A 17 53.55 18.52 -0.90
C LYS A 17 54.13 17.57 -1.95
N GLY A 18 53.75 16.29 -1.86
CA GLY A 18 54.10 15.26 -2.83
C GLY A 18 53.82 15.71 -4.27
N ARG A 19 54.88 15.82 -5.07
CA ARG A 19 54.84 16.23 -6.47
C ARG A 19 54.19 15.10 -7.29
N ARG A 20 52.90 15.19 -7.57
CA ARG A 20 52.20 14.24 -8.47
C ARG A 20 52.93 14.20 -9.81
N ARG A 21 53.56 13.06 -10.13
CA ARG A 21 54.10 12.76 -11.47
C ARG A 21 52.95 12.83 -12.47
N ARG A 22 52.91 13.89 -13.28
CA ARG A 22 52.00 13.99 -14.42
C ARG A 22 52.51 13.03 -15.51
N VAL A 23 51.88 11.87 -15.64
CA VAL A 23 52.04 11.01 -16.81
C VAL A 23 51.45 11.76 -18.00
N ARG A 24 52.29 12.20 -18.94
CA ARG A 24 51.85 12.83 -20.19
C ARG A 24 51.42 11.71 -21.14
N LEU A 25 50.11 11.49 -21.25
CA LEU A 25 49.55 10.66 -22.31
C LEU A 25 49.73 11.40 -23.66
N PRO A 26 50.05 10.70 -24.76
CA PRO A 26 50.32 11.33 -26.06
C PRO A 26 49.05 11.82 -26.79
N PHE A 27 47.90 11.83 -26.12
CA PHE A 27 46.60 12.21 -26.67
C PHE A 27 45.94 13.25 -25.77
N THR A 28 45.23 14.19 -26.38
CA THR A 28 44.45 15.20 -25.63
C THR A 28 43.16 14.60 -25.07
N ALA A 29 42.65 15.14 -23.96
CA ALA A 29 41.39 14.69 -23.36
C ALA A 29 40.20 14.76 -24.34
N MET A 30 40.22 15.72 -25.27
CA MET A 30 39.22 15.83 -26.34
C MET A 30 39.30 14.67 -27.34
N GLN A 31 40.50 14.21 -27.70
CA GLN A 31 40.66 13.06 -28.60
C GLN A 31 40.17 11.77 -27.95
N ALA A 32 40.42 11.58 -26.66
CA ALA A 32 39.90 10.43 -25.92
C ALA A 32 38.35 10.43 -25.88
N LEU A 33 37.74 11.60 -25.67
CA LEU A 33 36.28 11.74 -25.65
C LEU A 33 35.65 11.49 -27.03
N ALA A 34 36.28 12.00 -28.10
CA ALA A 34 35.81 11.80 -29.46
C ALA A 34 35.85 10.32 -29.88
N VAL A 35 36.92 9.60 -29.51
CA VAL A 35 37.02 8.15 -29.75
C VAL A 35 35.97 7.38 -28.98
N LEU A 36 35.71 7.75 -27.72
CA LEU A 36 34.67 7.11 -26.90
C LEU A 36 33.28 7.28 -27.50
N LEU A 37 32.93 8.51 -27.91
CA LEU A 37 31.64 8.79 -28.57
C LEU A 37 31.51 8.08 -29.91
N GLY A 38 32.58 8.00 -30.69
CA GLY A 38 32.63 7.24 -31.94
C GLY A 38 32.33 5.74 -31.71
N LEU A 39 32.93 5.15 -30.67
CA LEU A 39 32.69 3.74 -30.32
C LEU A 39 31.23 3.48 -29.89
N VAL A 40 30.62 4.41 -29.16
CA VAL A 40 29.20 4.31 -28.77
C VAL A 40 28.29 4.36 -30.01
N LEU A 41 28.56 5.26 -30.95
CA LEU A 41 27.77 5.38 -32.18
C LEU A 41 27.93 4.14 -33.07
N VAL A 42 29.14 3.59 -33.19
CA VAL A 42 29.39 2.34 -33.93
C VAL A 42 28.71 1.16 -33.25
N GLY A 43 28.76 1.09 -31.91
CA GLY A 43 28.05 0.06 -31.14
C GLY A 43 26.53 0.13 -31.32
N PHE A 44 25.95 1.33 -31.26
CA PHE A 44 24.53 1.54 -31.49
C PHE A 44 24.13 1.22 -32.94
N GLY A 45 24.92 1.67 -33.92
CA GLY A 45 24.70 1.34 -35.33
C GLY A 45 24.77 -0.16 -35.60
N GLY A 46 25.70 -0.87 -34.96
CA GLY A 46 25.79 -2.32 -35.03
C GLY A 46 24.57 -3.02 -34.45
N VAL A 47 24.10 -2.60 -33.27
CA VAL A 47 22.86 -3.16 -32.70
C VAL A 47 21.66 -2.83 -33.58
N ALA A 48 21.56 -1.63 -34.13
CA ALA A 48 20.43 -1.23 -34.97
C ALA A 48 20.41 -1.95 -36.34
N LEU A 49 21.58 -2.25 -36.93
CA LEU A 49 21.69 -2.90 -38.23
C LEU A 49 21.67 -4.43 -38.19
N PHE A 50 22.10 -5.05 -37.08
CA PHE A 50 22.22 -6.50 -36.97
C PHE A 50 21.20 -7.15 -36.01
N ASN A 51 20.43 -6.36 -35.26
CA ASN A 51 19.37 -6.88 -34.40
C ASN A 51 18.03 -6.88 -35.14
N ASP A 52 17.83 -7.87 -36.00
CA ASP A 52 16.53 -8.18 -36.60
C ASP A 52 15.60 -8.73 -35.50
N ASN A 53 14.80 -7.84 -34.91
CA ASN A 53 13.78 -8.20 -33.93
C ASN A 53 12.37 -8.07 -34.55
N PRO A 54 11.88 -9.09 -35.27
CA PRO A 54 10.62 -9.02 -36.03
C PRO A 54 9.34 -8.96 -35.17
N LEU A 55 9.46 -8.89 -33.84
CA LEU A 55 8.33 -8.81 -32.88
C LEU A 55 8.55 -7.70 -31.85
N GLY A 56 8.93 -6.52 -32.33
CA GLY A 56 9.23 -5.34 -31.50
C GLY A 56 8.05 -4.88 -30.62
N GLY A 57 7.94 -5.44 -29.42
CA GLY A 57 7.19 -4.87 -28.31
C GLY A 57 5.77 -5.40 -28.08
N GLU A 58 5.32 -6.46 -28.74
CA GLU A 58 4.02 -7.06 -28.43
C GLU A 58 4.09 -8.03 -27.23
N PRO A 59 3.20 -7.91 -26.23
CA PRO A 59 3.18 -8.81 -25.08
C PRO A 59 2.61 -10.18 -25.46
N MET A 60 3.46 -11.22 -25.42
CA MET A 60 3.06 -12.62 -25.62
C MET A 60 2.82 -13.33 -24.28
N ALA A 61 1.60 -13.80 -24.04
CA ALA A 61 1.28 -14.71 -22.94
C ALA A 61 1.34 -16.17 -23.43
N ARG A 62 2.28 -16.96 -22.89
CA ARG A 62 2.33 -18.41 -23.12
C ARG A 62 1.53 -19.12 -22.03
N ILE A 63 0.38 -19.68 -22.39
CA ILE A 63 -0.42 -20.55 -21.50
C ILE A 63 0.01 -22.00 -21.74
N ALA A 64 0.63 -22.62 -20.75
CA ALA A 64 0.87 -24.06 -20.75
C ALA A 64 -0.43 -24.78 -20.33
N LEU A 65 -1.17 -25.31 -21.29
CA LEU A 65 -2.28 -26.21 -21.02
C LEU A 65 -1.72 -27.57 -20.59
N ARG A 66 -1.87 -27.91 -19.31
CA ARG A 66 -1.65 -29.29 -18.81
C ARG A 66 -2.84 -30.15 -19.24
N THR A 67 -2.61 -31.04 -20.21
CA THR A 67 -3.53 -32.11 -20.56
C THR A 67 -3.57 -33.14 -19.43
N PRO A 68 -4.74 -33.52 -18.89
CA PRO A 68 -4.86 -34.61 -17.92
C PRO A 68 -4.52 -35.96 -18.57
N PRO A 69 -3.82 -36.87 -17.87
CA PRO A 69 -3.52 -38.20 -18.40
C PRO A 69 -4.79 -39.06 -18.56
N PRO A 70 -4.84 -39.95 -19.57
CA PRO A 70 -5.97 -40.84 -19.81
C PRO A 70 -6.08 -41.90 -18.72
N ALA A 71 -7.34 -42.18 -18.33
CA ALA A 71 -7.70 -43.24 -17.40
C ALA A 71 -7.37 -44.62 -17.98
N THR A 72 -6.63 -45.42 -17.23
CA THR A 72 -6.48 -46.87 -17.42
C THR A 72 -7.48 -47.59 -16.52
N ALA A 73 -8.19 -48.54 -17.12
CA ALA A 73 -9.20 -49.39 -16.51
C ALA A 73 -8.59 -50.59 -15.74
N ASP A 74 -9.49 -51.26 -15.01
CA ASP A 74 -9.44 -52.61 -14.40
C ASP A 74 -8.95 -52.64 -12.93
N ASP A 75 -9.65 -53.22 -11.94
CA ASP A 75 -10.77 -54.17 -12.00
C ASP A 75 -11.44 -54.38 -10.61
N LYS A 76 -12.62 -55.03 -10.61
CA LYS A 76 -13.30 -55.82 -9.53
C LYS A 76 -14.16 -55.12 -8.46
N HIS A 77 -15.50 -55.18 -8.57
CA HIS A 77 -16.37 -56.32 -8.19
C HIS A 77 -17.87 -55.96 -8.34
N ALA A 78 -18.63 -56.84 -9.00
CA ALA A 78 -20.10 -56.87 -9.13
C ALA A 78 -20.73 -57.57 -7.88
N PRO A 79 -22.06 -57.89 -7.77
CA PRO A 79 -23.12 -57.87 -8.80
C PRO A 79 -24.56 -57.51 -8.35
N ALA A 80 -25.49 -57.60 -9.32
CA ALA A 80 -26.91 -58.00 -9.26
C ALA A 80 -27.92 -56.91 -9.64
N SER A 81 -29.04 -57.17 -10.33
CA SER A 81 -29.46 -58.23 -11.25
C SER A 81 -30.71 -57.69 -11.98
N GLN A 82 -30.95 -58.24 -13.17
CA GLN A 82 -32.04 -58.03 -14.13
C GLN A 82 -33.47 -58.08 -13.54
N ALA A 83 -34.41 -57.30 -14.11
CA ALA A 83 -35.61 -57.77 -14.85
C ALA A 83 -36.73 -56.71 -14.97
N GLU A 84 -37.16 -56.45 -16.21
CA GLU A 84 -38.51 -55.95 -16.61
C GLU A 84 -39.50 -57.16 -16.67
N PRO A 85 -40.84 -57.07 -16.95
CA PRO A 85 -41.66 -55.94 -17.40
C PRO A 85 -43.12 -55.83 -16.85
N ALA A 86 -43.80 -54.75 -17.28
CA ALA A 86 -45.24 -54.63 -17.62
C ALA A 86 -46.35 -54.58 -16.52
N ALA A 87 -47.12 -53.48 -16.52
CA ALA A 87 -48.51 -53.40 -17.04
C ALA A 87 -49.48 -52.45 -16.26
N LYS A 88 -50.26 -51.68 -17.04
CA LYS A 88 -51.64 -51.17 -16.82
C LYS A 88 -51.92 -49.90 -15.97
N SER A 89 -52.30 -48.84 -16.70
CA SER A 89 -53.32 -47.83 -16.37
C SER A 89 -54.73 -48.46 -16.17
N PRO A 90 -55.83 -47.78 -15.71
CA PRO A 90 -56.11 -46.33 -15.84
C PRO A 90 -56.99 -45.63 -14.77
N ALA A 91 -57.15 -44.31 -15.01
CA ALA A 91 -58.33 -43.45 -14.76
C ALA A 91 -58.61 -42.93 -13.34
N LYS A 92 -58.63 -41.59 -13.19
CA LYS A 92 -59.87 -40.76 -13.15
C LYS A 92 -59.55 -39.33 -12.67
N ALA A 93 -59.85 -38.33 -13.50
CA ALA A 93 -60.04 -36.93 -13.08
C ALA A 93 -61.53 -36.71 -12.74
N PRO A 94 -61.90 -35.71 -11.92
CA PRO A 94 -62.09 -34.36 -12.47
C PRO A 94 -61.73 -33.16 -11.55
N ALA A 95 -61.35 -32.07 -12.24
CA ALA A 95 -61.59 -30.64 -11.99
C ALA A 95 -61.81 -30.10 -10.55
N ALA A 96 -61.03 -29.09 -10.12
CA ALA A 96 -61.30 -27.66 -10.38
C ALA A 96 -60.32 -26.72 -9.62
N ALA A 97 -59.86 -25.68 -10.34
CA ALA A 97 -59.46 -24.33 -9.93
C ALA A 97 -58.61 -24.07 -8.66
N SER A 98 -57.41 -23.49 -8.84
CA SER A 98 -57.13 -22.05 -8.64
C SER A 98 -55.61 -21.76 -8.63
N ASP A 99 -55.20 -20.77 -9.43
CA ASP A 99 -54.14 -19.77 -9.23
C ASP A 99 -52.81 -20.14 -8.56
N ALA A 100 -51.72 -20.10 -9.35
CA ALA A 100 -50.43 -19.50 -8.95
C ALA A 100 -49.47 -19.47 -10.15
N LYS A 101 -49.32 -18.30 -10.76
CA LYS A 101 -48.14 -17.95 -11.56
C LYS A 101 -47.08 -17.39 -10.60
N ASP A 102 -45.89 -18.00 -10.61
CA ASP A 102 -44.57 -17.35 -10.61
C ASP A 102 -43.50 -18.29 -10.02
N ALA A 103 -43.15 -19.33 -10.78
CA ALA A 103 -41.89 -20.05 -10.61
C ALA A 103 -41.15 -20.02 -11.95
N LYS A 104 -39.96 -19.40 -11.99
CA LYS A 104 -39.06 -19.44 -13.15
C LYS A 104 -38.35 -20.79 -13.17
N THR A 105 -38.83 -21.70 -14.00
CA THR A 105 -38.14 -22.96 -14.33
C THR A 105 -37.19 -22.73 -15.49
N VAL A 106 -35.94 -23.18 -15.39
CA VAL A 106 -34.97 -23.20 -16.49
C VAL A 106 -34.81 -24.66 -16.92
N THR A 107 -35.20 -24.97 -18.15
CA THR A 107 -35.03 -26.31 -18.74
C THR A 107 -33.65 -26.40 -19.38
N ILE A 108 -32.83 -27.33 -18.88
CA ILE A 108 -31.51 -27.62 -19.46
C ILE A 108 -31.67 -28.85 -20.36
N ILE A 109 -31.28 -28.71 -21.62
CA ILE A 109 -31.27 -29.81 -22.61
C ILE A 109 -29.83 -30.26 -22.79
N ASP A 110 -29.53 -31.51 -22.43
CA ASP A 110 -28.25 -32.15 -22.71
C ASP A 110 -28.16 -32.51 -24.20
N GLY A 111 -27.23 -31.87 -24.91
CA GLY A 111 -27.04 -31.99 -26.35
C GLY A 111 -26.49 -33.33 -26.85
N SER A 112 -26.15 -34.27 -25.95
CA SER A 112 -25.66 -35.60 -26.35
C SER A 112 -26.66 -36.74 -26.12
N SER A 113 -27.61 -36.57 -25.19
CA SER A 113 -28.56 -37.62 -24.79
C SER A 113 -30.04 -37.23 -24.95
N GLY A 114 -30.34 -35.97 -25.26
CA GLY A 114 -31.70 -35.49 -25.53
C GLY A 114 -32.65 -35.49 -24.33
N LYS A 115 -32.17 -35.84 -23.13
CA LYS A 115 -32.99 -35.82 -21.91
C LYS A 115 -33.17 -34.39 -21.41
N ARG A 116 -34.42 -34.05 -21.08
CA ARG A 116 -34.81 -32.77 -20.49
C ARG A 116 -34.86 -32.91 -18.98
N GLN A 117 -34.25 -31.98 -18.26
CA GLN A 117 -34.40 -31.85 -16.81
C GLN A 117 -34.87 -30.44 -16.48
N ASP A 118 -35.92 -30.39 -15.66
CA ASP A 118 -36.50 -29.16 -15.14
C ASP A 118 -36.06 -29.00 -13.68
N VAL A 119 -35.37 -27.90 -13.37
CA VAL A 119 -34.94 -27.56 -12.01
C VAL A 119 -35.72 -26.35 -11.52
N VAL A 120 -36.38 -26.50 -10.38
CA VAL A 120 -37.13 -25.43 -9.70
C VAL A 120 -36.22 -24.78 -8.67
N ILE A 121 -35.94 -23.48 -8.84
CA ILE A 121 -35.17 -22.69 -7.86
C ILE A 121 -36.15 -22.23 -6.78
N GLY A 122 -35.99 -22.77 -5.56
CA GLY A 122 -36.78 -22.37 -4.40
C GLY A 122 -36.57 -20.90 -4.05
N ALA A 123 -37.66 -20.14 -4.05
CA ALA A 123 -37.71 -18.78 -3.52
C ALA A 123 -37.54 -18.81 -2.00
N ALA A 124 -36.71 -17.91 -1.50
CA ALA A 124 -36.57 -17.62 -0.07
C ALA A 124 -37.91 -17.18 0.54
N ASP A 125 -38.14 -17.56 1.79
CA ASP A 125 -39.31 -17.19 2.58
C ASP A 125 -39.58 -15.67 2.57
N PRO A 126 -40.83 -15.21 2.31
CA PRO A 126 -41.20 -13.81 2.38
C PRO A 126 -41.87 -13.51 3.72
N ALA A 127 -41.09 -13.12 4.74
CA ALA A 127 -41.63 -12.51 5.96
C ALA A 127 -40.56 -11.72 6.71
N ASP A 128 -40.23 -10.52 6.22
CA ASP A 128 -40.27 -9.30 7.05
C ASP A 128 -40.22 -8.07 6.12
N LYS A 129 -41.40 -7.46 5.89
CA LYS A 129 -41.49 -6.08 5.41
C LYS A 129 -41.54 -5.22 6.66
N GLY A 130 -40.36 -4.87 7.16
CA GLY A 130 -40.13 -3.84 8.17
C GLY A 130 -39.17 -2.80 7.61
N ASP A 131 -39.44 -1.55 7.89
CA ASP A 131 -38.84 -0.37 7.25
C ASP A 131 -37.31 -0.32 7.21
N GLY A 132 -36.80 0.38 6.19
CA GLY A 132 -35.38 0.54 5.93
C GLY A 132 -34.63 1.22 7.09
N ASP A 133 -33.86 0.42 7.81
CA ASP A 133 -32.51 0.74 8.27
C ASP A 133 -31.85 -0.59 8.67
N ALA A 134 -31.13 -1.22 7.73
CA ALA A 134 -30.29 -2.36 8.09
C ALA A 134 -29.15 -1.81 8.98
N PRO A 135 -28.99 -2.25 10.24
CA PRO A 135 -27.90 -1.77 11.05
C PRO A 135 -26.61 -2.25 10.42
N ALA A 136 -25.75 -1.29 10.05
CA ALA A 136 -24.36 -1.58 9.73
C ALA A 136 -23.80 -2.46 10.85
N LEU A 137 -23.39 -3.68 10.50
CA LEU A 137 -22.64 -4.57 11.38
C LEU A 137 -21.62 -3.72 12.12
N ALA A 138 -21.75 -3.63 13.44
CA ALA A 138 -20.83 -2.87 14.27
C ALA A 138 -19.44 -3.49 14.10
N MET A 139 -18.64 -2.88 13.23
CA MET A 139 -17.27 -3.31 12.94
C MET A 139 -16.49 -3.28 14.25
N THR A 140 -16.01 -4.44 14.68
CA THR A 140 -15.36 -4.60 15.99
C THR A 140 -14.20 -3.60 16.12
N GLY A 141 -14.26 -2.72 17.13
CA GLY A 141 -13.21 -1.73 17.40
C GLY A 141 -13.36 -0.37 16.72
N ILE A 142 -14.49 -0.09 16.06
CA ILE A 142 -14.84 1.24 15.52
C ILE A 142 -15.86 1.90 16.45
N ASP A 143 -15.63 3.16 16.84
CA ASP A 143 -16.58 3.92 17.66
C ASP A 143 -17.62 4.60 16.74
N PRO A 144 -18.90 4.21 16.80
CA PRO A 144 -19.94 4.79 15.93
C PRO A 144 -20.14 6.29 16.14
N ARG A 145 -19.79 6.83 17.32
CA ARG A 145 -19.91 8.28 17.60
C ARG A 145 -18.92 9.10 16.79
N LEU A 146 -17.81 8.49 16.36
CA LEU A 146 -16.80 9.13 15.52
C LEU A 146 -17.12 9.02 14.03
N LEU A 147 -18.35 8.66 13.67
CA LEU A 147 -18.79 8.54 12.28
C LEU A 147 -20.01 9.43 12.02
N GLU A 148 -20.00 10.12 10.89
CA GLU A 148 -21.15 10.83 10.35
C GLU A 148 -21.50 10.30 8.95
N LYS A 149 -22.78 10.36 8.59
CA LYS A 149 -23.26 9.93 7.29
C LYS A 149 -22.94 11.01 6.24
N SER A 150 -22.32 10.59 5.15
CA SER A 150 -22.15 11.40 3.94
C SER A 150 -22.86 10.75 2.75
N ARG A 151 -22.86 11.43 1.59
CA ARG A 151 -23.36 10.86 0.34
C ARG A 151 -22.63 9.59 -0.11
N TYR A 152 -21.39 9.37 0.36
CA TYR A 152 -20.54 8.24 -0.03
C TYR A 152 -20.47 7.15 1.05
N GLY A 153 -21.14 7.32 2.19
CA GLY A 153 -21.08 6.42 3.34
C GLY A 153 -20.58 7.12 4.61
N MET A 154 -20.18 6.31 5.60
CA MET A 154 -19.74 6.83 6.90
C MET A 154 -18.32 7.39 6.83
N ILE A 155 -18.16 8.63 7.26
CA ILE A 155 -16.88 9.36 7.28
C ILE A 155 -16.56 9.84 8.70
N PRO A 156 -15.29 10.05 9.06
CA PRO A 156 -14.90 10.36 10.42
C PRO A 156 -15.34 11.76 10.86
N VAL A 157 -15.80 11.88 12.09
CA VAL A 157 -16.18 13.14 12.74
C VAL A 157 -15.62 13.21 14.16
N VAL A 158 -15.47 14.43 14.68
CA VAL A 158 -15.19 14.68 16.10
C VAL A 158 -16.51 14.69 16.86
N ALA A 159 -16.62 13.92 17.93
CA ALA A 159 -17.81 13.87 18.77
C ALA A 159 -17.42 13.80 20.25
N ASP A 160 -18.15 14.48 21.12
CA ASP A 160 -17.95 14.44 22.58
C ASP A 160 -16.50 14.73 23.04
N GLY A 161 -15.78 15.59 22.31
CA GLY A 161 -14.36 15.89 22.57
C GLY A 161 -13.38 14.78 22.15
N LEU A 162 -13.88 13.65 21.66
CA LEU A 162 -13.10 12.55 21.10
C LEU A 162 -12.73 12.84 19.65
N LYS A 163 -11.46 12.60 19.33
CA LYS A 163 -10.93 12.73 17.97
C LYS A 163 -10.54 11.36 17.42
N PRO A 164 -10.78 11.07 16.13
CA PRO A 164 -10.25 9.87 15.48
C PRO A 164 -8.75 9.67 15.74
N PHE A 165 -7.95 10.74 15.66
CA PHE A 165 -6.52 10.71 15.97
C PHE A 165 -6.21 10.13 17.36
N THR A 166 -7.00 10.44 18.39
CA THR A 166 -6.74 9.98 19.76
C THR A 166 -7.32 8.60 20.03
N VAL A 167 -8.52 8.31 19.51
CA VAL A 167 -9.22 7.05 19.78
C VAL A 167 -8.63 5.89 18.99
N TYR A 168 -8.06 6.17 17.82
CA TYR A 168 -7.51 5.15 16.92
C TYR A 168 -5.99 5.13 16.86
N ALA A 169 -5.32 5.90 17.73
CA ALA A 169 -3.89 5.77 17.96
C ALA A 169 -3.57 4.38 18.54
N ALA A 170 -2.47 3.78 18.11
CA ALA A 170 -2.00 2.55 18.76
C ALA A 170 -1.36 2.87 20.13
N ASP A 171 -1.41 1.87 21.01
CA ASP A 171 -0.80 1.98 22.34
C ASP A 171 0.72 2.06 22.23
N ALA A 172 1.30 2.95 23.04
CA ALA A 172 2.74 3.05 23.23
C ALA A 172 3.04 3.63 24.60
N ASP A 173 4.17 3.23 25.19
CA ASP A 173 4.70 3.88 26.39
C ASP A 173 5.27 5.25 26.02
N ARG A 174 4.39 6.26 26.01
CA ARG A 174 4.74 7.64 25.66
C ARG A 174 5.74 8.26 26.64
N ALA A 175 5.73 7.85 27.91
CA ALA A 175 6.66 8.35 28.91
C ALA A 175 8.09 7.86 28.63
N LYS A 176 8.23 6.58 28.27
CA LYS A 176 9.51 6.03 27.78
C LYS A 176 9.92 6.65 26.45
N ALA A 177 9.00 6.77 25.50
CA ALA A 177 9.26 7.38 24.18
C ALA A 177 9.79 8.82 24.28
N GLY A 178 9.39 9.58 25.31
CA GLY A 178 9.88 10.93 25.59
C GLY A 178 11.32 11.00 26.10
N ARG A 179 11.91 9.87 26.55
CA ARG A 179 13.24 9.83 27.21
C ARG A 179 14.33 9.12 26.41
N MET A 180 14.02 8.60 25.22
CA MET A 180 14.99 7.90 24.37
C MET A 180 14.73 8.15 22.89
N PRO A 181 15.71 7.90 22.00
CA PRO A 181 15.50 7.92 20.55
C PRO A 181 14.33 7.04 20.13
N VAL A 182 13.47 7.54 19.24
CA VAL A 182 12.34 6.78 18.70
C VAL A 182 12.38 6.74 17.18
N VAL A 183 11.88 5.64 16.61
CA VAL A 183 11.60 5.53 15.19
C VAL A 183 10.14 5.16 14.99
N ALA A 184 9.47 5.83 14.05
CA ALA A 184 8.19 5.38 13.50
C ALA A 184 8.40 4.85 12.08
N ILE A 185 7.74 3.74 11.75
CA ILE A 185 7.72 3.16 10.41
C ILE A 185 6.29 3.17 9.91
N VAL A 186 6.10 3.71 8.71
CA VAL A 186 4.83 3.64 7.98
C VAL A 186 5.02 2.71 6.77
N VAL A 187 4.25 1.63 6.70
CA VAL A 187 4.19 0.81 5.48
C VAL A 187 3.00 1.25 4.65
N ALA A 188 3.25 1.67 3.43
CA ALA A 188 2.32 2.28 2.49
C ALA A 188 1.97 1.34 1.32
N GLY A 189 0.92 1.71 0.57
CA GLY A 189 0.46 0.98 -0.60
C GLY A 189 -0.37 -0.26 -0.29
N LEU A 190 -0.86 -0.42 0.94
CA LEU A 190 -1.68 -1.57 1.31
C LEU A 190 -3.04 -1.50 0.61
N GLY A 191 -3.60 -2.64 0.23
CA GLY A 191 -4.86 -2.77 -0.51
C GLY A 191 -4.68 -3.13 -1.99
N VAL A 192 -3.59 -2.71 -2.64
CA VAL A 192 -3.33 -3.01 -4.07
C VAL A 192 -3.12 -4.51 -4.32
N GLY A 193 -2.60 -5.24 -3.32
CA GLY A 193 -2.45 -6.70 -3.38
C GLY A 193 -2.81 -7.37 -2.07
N ALA A 194 -3.81 -8.25 -2.09
CA ALA A 194 -4.33 -8.91 -0.88
C ALA A 194 -3.27 -9.72 -0.12
N ALA A 195 -2.45 -10.50 -0.83
CA ALA A 195 -1.38 -11.29 -0.23
C ALA A 195 -0.31 -10.42 0.42
N LYS A 196 0.20 -9.40 -0.30
CA LYS A 196 1.21 -8.45 0.21
C LYS A 196 0.71 -7.69 1.43
N THR A 197 -0.55 -7.26 1.39
CA THR A 197 -1.21 -6.55 2.49
C THR A 197 -1.35 -7.45 3.71
N THR A 198 -1.79 -8.69 3.51
CA THR A 198 -1.91 -9.68 4.58
C THR A 198 -0.56 -10.01 5.21
N ASP A 199 0.48 -10.16 4.39
CA ASP A 199 1.85 -10.39 4.85
C ASP A 199 2.36 -9.25 5.73
N ALA A 200 2.13 -7.99 5.33
CA ALA A 200 2.51 -6.83 6.14
C ALA A 200 1.79 -6.84 7.50
N ILE A 201 0.48 -7.11 7.51
CA ILE A 201 -0.34 -7.17 8.75
C ILE A 201 0.10 -8.28 9.70
N ILE A 202 0.55 -9.43 9.19
CA ILE A 202 0.90 -10.58 10.04
C ILE A 202 2.37 -10.52 10.51
N LYS A 203 3.28 -10.08 9.65
CA LYS A 203 4.73 -10.21 9.90
C LYS A 203 5.33 -9.02 10.65
N LEU A 204 4.70 -7.85 10.57
CA LEU A 204 5.20 -6.64 11.21
C LEU A 204 4.61 -6.49 12.62
N PRO A 205 5.37 -5.96 13.58
CA PRO A 205 4.86 -5.75 14.93
C PRO A 205 3.82 -4.63 14.96
N PRO A 206 2.89 -4.62 15.94
CA PRO A 206 1.78 -3.66 16.01
C PRO A 206 2.18 -2.18 16.02
N ALA A 207 3.39 -1.86 16.49
CA ALA A 207 3.91 -0.50 16.52
C ALA A 207 4.28 0.06 15.12
N VAL A 208 4.30 -0.77 14.08
CA VAL A 208 4.38 -0.30 12.68
C VAL A 208 3.01 0.20 12.24
N THR A 209 2.95 1.46 11.78
CA THR A 209 1.72 2.07 11.24
C THR A 209 1.50 1.62 9.80
N LEU A 210 0.26 1.28 9.45
CA LEU A 210 -0.12 0.74 8.15
C LEU A 210 -1.01 1.73 7.37
N ALA A 211 -0.59 2.14 6.17
CA ALA A 211 -1.31 3.09 5.35
C ALA A 211 -1.99 2.38 4.17
N PHE A 212 -3.33 2.48 4.12
CA PHE A 212 -4.17 1.76 3.16
C PHE A 212 -4.64 2.66 2.03
N THR A 213 -4.51 2.19 0.80
CA THR A 213 -5.11 2.78 -0.40
C THR A 213 -6.63 2.59 -0.40
N PRO A 214 -7.38 3.49 -1.06
CA PRO A 214 -8.85 3.45 -1.07
C PRO A 214 -9.43 2.45 -2.08
N TYR A 215 -8.57 1.84 -2.92
CA TYR A 215 -8.94 1.02 -4.07
C TYR A 215 -8.75 -0.48 -3.87
N GLY A 216 -8.40 -0.92 -2.66
CA GLY A 216 -8.36 -2.35 -2.35
C GLY A 216 -9.70 -3.01 -2.63
N SER A 217 -9.71 -4.33 -2.87
CA SER A 217 -10.93 -5.08 -3.15
C SER A 217 -11.93 -5.04 -1.98
N ASP A 218 -11.43 -5.06 -0.75
CA ASP A 218 -12.20 -4.89 0.48
C ASP A 218 -11.36 -4.15 1.54
N PRO A 219 -11.26 -2.80 1.44
CA PRO A 219 -10.39 -2.01 2.30
C PRO A 219 -10.90 -1.99 3.75
N GLY A 220 -12.22 -2.13 3.96
CA GLY A 220 -12.83 -2.19 5.30
C GLY A 220 -12.41 -3.44 6.06
N LYS A 221 -12.49 -4.62 5.44
CA LYS A 221 -12.06 -5.88 6.07
C LYS A 221 -10.56 -5.95 6.34
N LEU A 222 -9.75 -5.38 5.44
CA LEU A 222 -8.30 -5.29 5.63
C LEU A 222 -7.95 -4.36 6.81
N ALA A 223 -8.64 -3.23 6.94
CA ALA A 223 -8.51 -2.33 8.06
C ALA A 223 -8.91 -2.99 9.39
N GLU A 224 -10.06 -3.69 9.44
CA GLU A 224 -10.50 -4.44 10.61
C GLU A 224 -9.46 -5.49 11.04
N ARG A 225 -8.90 -6.22 10.07
CA ARG A 225 -7.85 -7.21 10.34
C ARG A 225 -6.59 -6.56 10.92
N ALA A 226 -6.13 -5.45 10.34
CA ALA A 226 -4.98 -4.71 10.84
C ALA A 226 -5.20 -4.23 12.27
N ARG A 227 -6.40 -3.72 12.57
CA ARG A 227 -6.78 -3.28 13.92
C ARG A 227 -6.91 -4.42 14.92
N THR A 228 -7.41 -5.58 14.50
CA THR A 228 -7.41 -6.80 15.32
C THR A 228 -5.99 -7.19 15.73
N GLN A 229 -5.02 -6.97 14.84
CA GLN A 229 -3.58 -7.12 15.12
C GLN A 229 -2.96 -5.89 15.83
N ARG A 230 -3.78 -4.96 16.32
CA ARG A 230 -3.39 -3.75 17.07
C ARG A 230 -2.54 -2.74 16.29
N HIS A 231 -2.49 -2.84 14.96
CA HIS A 231 -1.84 -1.81 14.16
C HIS A 231 -2.62 -0.49 14.18
N GLU A 232 -1.86 0.59 14.24
CA GLU A 232 -2.36 1.90 13.84
C GLU A 232 -2.52 1.94 12.32
N ILE A 233 -3.61 2.54 11.84
CA ILE A 233 -3.88 2.64 10.41
C ILE A 233 -4.07 4.08 9.94
N LEU A 234 -3.65 4.35 8.71
CA LEU A 234 -3.88 5.60 7.98
C LEU A 234 -4.63 5.32 6.68
N LEU A 235 -5.43 6.29 6.24
CA LEU A 235 -6.00 6.29 4.90
C LEU A 235 -5.08 7.05 3.95
N GLN A 236 -4.63 6.39 2.89
CA GLN A 236 -3.88 7.03 1.83
C GLN A 236 -4.82 7.71 0.83
N ILE A 237 -4.51 8.96 0.50
CA ILE A 237 -5.26 9.80 -0.41
C ILE A 237 -4.44 9.92 -1.71
N PRO A 238 -4.91 9.31 -2.81
CA PRO A 238 -4.34 9.48 -4.14
C PRO A 238 -4.31 10.97 -4.53
N MET A 239 -3.13 11.48 -4.86
CA MET A 239 -2.90 12.90 -5.16
C MET A 239 -2.00 13.05 -6.39
N GLU A 240 -2.18 14.15 -7.14
CA GLU A 240 -1.46 14.41 -8.40
C GLU A 240 0.08 14.43 -8.25
N PRO A 241 0.80 13.51 -8.92
CA PRO A 241 2.26 13.61 -9.08
C PRO A 241 2.65 14.60 -10.19
N PHE A 242 3.95 14.79 -10.44
CA PHE A 242 4.41 15.71 -11.50
C PHE A 242 4.19 15.16 -12.92
N ASP A 243 4.20 13.85 -13.07
CA ASP A 243 4.07 13.08 -14.32
C ASP A 243 2.62 12.63 -14.59
N TYR A 244 1.62 13.27 -13.96
CA TYR A 244 0.22 13.02 -14.27
C TYR A 244 -0.12 13.56 -15.69
N PRO A 245 -0.88 12.82 -16.53
CA PRO A 245 -1.60 11.58 -16.24
C PRO A 245 -0.84 10.28 -16.58
N ASP A 246 0.41 10.33 -17.04
CA ASP A 246 1.18 9.12 -17.40
C ASP A 246 1.34 8.18 -16.21
N ASN A 247 1.36 8.74 -15.00
CA ASN A 247 1.35 8.01 -13.74
C ASN A 247 0.10 8.40 -12.93
N ASP A 248 -1.01 7.69 -13.18
CA ASP A 248 -2.30 7.95 -12.53
C ASP A 248 -2.46 7.14 -11.23
N PRO A 249 -2.56 7.80 -10.05
CA PRO A 249 -2.80 7.13 -8.77
C PRO A 249 -4.18 6.47 -8.64
N GLY A 250 -5.14 6.81 -9.53
CA GLY A 250 -6.47 6.21 -9.59
C GLY A 250 -7.60 7.20 -9.94
N PRO A 251 -8.83 6.70 -10.12
CA PRO A 251 -9.95 7.48 -10.69
C PRO A 251 -10.42 8.66 -9.84
N GLN A 252 -10.13 8.66 -8.54
CA GLN A 252 -10.53 9.71 -7.59
C GLN A 252 -9.35 10.60 -7.18
N THR A 253 -8.22 10.56 -7.88
CA THR A 253 -7.02 11.37 -7.57
C THR A 253 -7.35 12.84 -7.33
N LEU A 254 -6.83 13.44 -6.25
CA LEU A 254 -6.96 14.88 -6.03
C LEU A 254 -6.03 15.62 -7.00
N LEU A 255 -6.55 16.62 -7.71
CA LEU A 255 -5.84 17.30 -8.78
C LEU A 255 -5.71 18.80 -8.52
N THR A 256 -4.56 19.36 -8.88
CA THR A 256 -4.29 20.81 -8.83
C THR A 256 -5.14 21.62 -9.80
N THR A 257 -5.68 20.97 -10.84
CA THR A 257 -6.57 21.59 -11.85
C THR A 257 -8.03 21.64 -11.43
N LEU A 258 -8.41 20.97 -10.34
CA LEU A 258 -9.79 20.96 -9.83
C LEU A 258 -10.01 22.05 -8.79
N GLY A 259 -11.23 22.55 -8.73
CA GLY A 259 -11.67 23.47 -7.68
C GLY A 259 -11.73 22.79 -6.31
N SER A 260 -11.71 23.59 -5.24
CA SER A 260 -11.73 23.08 -3.86
C SER A 260 -12.92 22.17 -3.57
N GLU A 261 -14.12 22.50 -4.04
CA GLU A 261 -15.32 21.67 -3.84
C GLU A 261 -15.20 20.29 -4.48
N GLN A 262 -14.63 20.22 -5.69
CA GLN A 262 -14.44 18.95 -6.40
C GLN A 262 -13.40 18.08 -5.70
N ASN A 263 -12.28 18.65 -5.27
CA ASN A 263 -11.29 17.92 -4.49
C ASN A 263 -11.82 17.47 -3.12
N LEU A 264 -12.69 18.26 -2.47
CA LEU A 264 -13.35 17.86 -1.22
C LEU A 264 -14.37 16.74 -1.43
N ASP A 265 -15.15 16.78 -2.50
CA ASP A 265 -16.08 15.68 -2.84
C ASP A 265 -15.30 14.37 -3.10
N ARG A 266 -14.19 14.43 -3.84
CA ARG A 266 -13.26 13.30 -3.99
C ARG A 266 -12.68 12.85 -2.65
N LEU A 267 -12.26 13.77 -1.79
CA LEU A 267 -11.78 13.45 -0.45
C LEU A 267 -12.86 12.70 0.36
N TYR A 268 -14.12 13.14 0.32
CA TYR A 268 -15.21 12.48 1.04
C TYR A 268 -15.46 11.06 0.54
N TRP A 269 -15.32 10.83 -0.77
CA TRP A 269 -15.35 9.49 -1.32
C TRP A 269 -14.23 8.61 -0.74
N HIS A 270 -12.99 9.13 -0.61
CA HIS A 270 -11.89 8.39 0.02
C HIS A 270 -12.15 8.10 1.50
N LEU A 271 -12.61 9.12 2.25
CA LEU A 271 -12.84 9.02 3.68
C LEU A 271 -13.89 7.96 4.04
N SER A 272 -14.79 7.63 3.10
CA SER A 272 -15.84 6.64 3.33
C SER A 272 -15.43 5.19 3.02
N ARG A 273 -14.25 4.98 2.41
CA ARG A 273 -13.83 3.65 1.93
C ARG A 273 -13.48 2.67 3.05
N LEU A 274 -12.93 3.17 4.14
CA LEU A 274 -12.66 2.41 5.35
C LEU A 274 -12.90 3.29 6.57
N GLN A 275 -12.91 2.70 7.76
CA GLN A 275 -13.16 3.42 9.01
C GLN A 275 -12.08 3.03 10.03
N GLY A 276 -11.97 3.81 11.12
CA GLY A 276 -11.06 3.48 12.20
C GLY A 276 -9.59 3.85 11.97
N TYR A 277 -9.30 4.84 11.11
CA TYR A 277 -7.95 5.37 10.92
C TYR A 277 -7.69 6.63 11.76
N ALA A 278 -6.45 6.79 12.21
CA ALA A 278 -6.05 7.93 13.03
C ALA A 278 -5.76 9.19 12.20
N GLY A 279 -5.48 9.02 10.91
CA GLY A 279 -5.12 10.11 10.01
C GLY A 279 -5.14 9.74 8.55
N ILE A 280 -4.82 10.73 7.72
CA ILE A 280 -4.64 10.58 6.29
C ILE A 280 -3.17 10.75 5.89
N ALA A 281 -2.78 10.17 4.76
CA ALA A 281 -1.47 10.33 4.16
C ALA A 281 -1.60 10.60 2.67
N ASN A 282 -0.65 11.30 2.06
CA ASN A 282 -0.60 11.33 0.59
C ASN A 282 -0.18 9.96 0.03
N PHE A 283 -0.68 9.65 -1.16
CA PHE A 283 -0.17 8.59 -2.01
C PHE A 283 0.26 9.24 -3.31
N MET A 284 1.58 9.24 -3.55
CA MET A 284 2.21 10.07 -4.57
C MET A 284 1.98 11.55 -4.25
N GLY A 285 1.41 12.36 -5.15
CA GLY A 285 1.00 13.72 -4.80
C GLY A 285 2.10 14.77 -4.78
N ALA A 286 3.31 14.48 -5.27
CA ALA A 286 4.45 15.41 -5.20
C ALA A 286 4.16 16.80 -5.81
N ARG A 287 3.24 16.90 -6.78
CA ARG A 287 2.78 18.19 -7.32
C ARG A 287 1.67 18.79 -6.44
N PHE A 288 0.69 17.98 -6.04
CA PHE A 288 -0.43 18.42 -5.22
C PHE A 288 0.00 19.00 -3.87
N VAL A 289 0.84 18.28 -3.12
CA VAL A 289 1.28 18.68 -1.77
C VAL A 289 2.23 19.88 -1.78
N ALA A 290 2.79 20.24 -2.95
CA ALA A 290 3.58 21.45 -3.15
C ALA A 290 2.74 22.67 -3.57
N THR A 291 1.42 22.51 -3.72
CA THR A 291 0.53 23.55 -4.22
C THR A 291 -0.42 24.05 -3.12
N ASP A 292 -0.14 25.23 -2.57
CA ASP A 292 -0.83 25.79 -1.41
C ASP A 292 -2.36 25.85 -1.55
N LEU A 293 -2.86 26.45 -2.63
CA LEU A 293 -4.28 26.70 -2.85
C LEU A 293 -5.16 25.45 -2.83
N VAL A 294 -4.64 24.32 -3.33
CA VAL A 294 -5.40 23.06 -3.36
C VAL A 294 -5.17 22.19 -2.14
N MET A 295 -4.01 22.35 -1.48
CA MET A 295 -3.69 21.59 -0.26
C MET A 295 -4.40 22.15 0.98
N GLN A 296 -4.59 23.47 1.04
CA GLN A 296 -5.18 24.14 2.20
C GLN A 296 -6.59 23.62 2.57
N PRO A 297 -7.54 23.44 1.62
CA PRO A 297 -8.85 22.85 1.95
C PRO A 297 -8.75 21.42 2.50
N ILE A 298 -7.82 20.61 2.01
CA ILE A 298 -7.63 19.22 2.44
C ILE A 298 -7.12 19.15 3.88
N VAL A 299 -6.11 19.97 4.21
CA VAL A 299 -5.57 20.08 5.58
C VAL A 299 -6.65 20.59 6.55
N ARG A 300 -7.41 21.61 6.15
CA ARG A 300 -8.50 22.17 6.96
C ARG A 300 -9.57 21.12 7.25
N GLU A 301 -9.96 20.35 6.23
CA GLU A 301 -10.97 19.31 6.38
C GLU A 301 -10.48 18.15 7.25
N ALA A 302 -9.22 17.73 7.10
CA ALA A 302 -8.61 16.74 7.99
C ALA A 302 -8.59 17.22 9.45
N ALA A 303 -8.26 18.49 9.69
CA ALA A 303 -8.25 19.09 11.03
C ALA A 303 -9.64 19.14 11.65
N LYS A 304 -10.64 19.58 10.87
CA LYS A 304 -12.06 19.59 11.28
C LYS A 304 -12.54 18.21 11.73
N ARG A 305 -12.09 17.16 11.05
CA ARG A 305 -12.43 15.76 11.34
C ARG A 305 -11.60 15.13 12.46
N GLY A 306 -10.68 15.88 13.07
CA GLY A 306 -9.84 15.38 14.17
C GLY A 306 -8.87 14.27 13.74
N LEU A 307 -8.44 14.29 12.48
CA LEU A 307 -7.45 13.38 11.91
C LEU A 307 -6.04 13.95 12.08
N SER A 308 -5.00 13.15 11.82
CA SER A 308 -3.65 13.65 11.51
C SER A 308 -3.38 13.69 10.01
N TYR A 309 -2.29 14.34 9.63
CA TYR A 309 -1.73 14.26 8.28
C TYR A 309 -0.30 13.73 8.32
N PHE A 310 -0.03 12.70 7.52
CA PHE A 310 1.31 12.18 7.26
C PHE A 310 1.76 12.55 5.85
N ASP A 311 2.89 13.26 5.75
CA ASP A 311 3.56 13.54 4.49
C ASP A 311 4.61 12.46 4.22
N ASP A 312 4.49 11.72 3.11
CA ASP A 312 5.44 10.67 2.75
C ASP A 312 6.83 11.19 2.34
N GLY A 313 7.01 12.51 2.28
CA GLY A 313 8.28 13.16 1.97
C GLY A 313 8.64 13.15 0.49
N SER A 314 7.71 12.78 -0.41
CA SER A 314 7.92 12.67 -1.87
C SER A 314 8.45 13.94 -2.54
N THR A 315 8.23 15.12 -1.95
CA THR A 315 8.78 16.39 -2.44
C THR A 315 9.31 17.26 -1.30
N PRO A 316 10.55 17.81 -1.38
CA PRO A 316 11.06 18.74 -0.38
C PRO A 316 10.22 20.02 -0.28
N ARG A 317 9.50 20.38 -1.36
CA ARG A 317 8.69 21.60 -1.47
C ARG A 317 7.26 21.48 -0.93
N SER A 318 6.95 20.40 -0.19
CA SER A 318 5.63 20.23 0.39
C SER A 318 5.27 21.41 1.31
N VAL A 319 4.07 21.96 1.12
CA VAL A 319 3.51 23.02 1.98
C VAL A 319 2.73 22.44 3.16
N ALA A 320 2.54 21.11 3.20
CA ALA A 320 1.65 20.45 4.15
C ALA A 320 2.04 20.72 5.61
N GLN A 321 3.34 20.81 5.92
CA GLN A 321 3.82 21.09 7.29
C GLN A 321 3.37 22.47 7.77
N SER A 322 3.53 23.51 6.94
CA SER A 322 3.15 24.88 7.26
C SER A 322 1.63 25.00 7.46
N LEU A 323 0.86 24.43 6.52
CA LEU A 323 -0.59 24.41 6.57
C LEU A 323 -1.11 23.65 7.81
N ALA A 324 -0.51 22.50 8.13
CA ALA A 324 -0.88 21.71 9.28
C ALA A 324 -0.62 22.46 10.60
N ALA A 325 0.51 23.15 10.71
CA ALA A 325 0.82 24.00 11.86
C ALA A 325 -0.23 25.11 12.02
N GLY A 326 -0.60 25.78 10.92
CA GLY A 326 -1.63 26.83 10.92
C GLY A 326 -3.05 26.35 11.27
N GLN A 327 -3.32 25.04 11.23
CA GLN A 327 -4.59 24.42 11.63
C GLN A 327 -4.50 23.62 12.93
N ALA A 328 -3.35 23.67 13.63
CA ALA A 328 -3.05 22.82 14.78
C ALA A 328 -3.24 21.31 14.53
N LEU A 329 -3.14 20.89 13.26
CA LEU A 329 -3.28 19.51 12.82
C LEU A 329 -2.05 18.70 13.26
N PRO A 330 -2.21 17.53 13.91
CA PRO A 330 -1.09 16.63 14.16
C PRO A 330 -0.43 16.21 12.84
N PHE A 331 0.88 16.37 12.76
CA PHE A 331 1.64 16.25 11.52
C PHE A 331 2.93 15.47 11.76
N ALA A 332 3.28 14.62 10.82
CA ALA A 332 4.62 14.07 10.67
C ALA A 332 4.97 14.00 9.19
N ARG A 333 6.26 14.10 8.91
CA ARG A 333 6.82 13.94 7.58
C ARG A 333 7.85 12.82 7.63
N ALA A 334 7.86 11.96 6.62
CA ALA A 334 8.92 10.97 6.47
C ALA A 334 10.25 11.66 6.17
N ASP A 335 11.33 11.19 6.79
CA ASP A 335 12.69 11.61 6.46
C ASP A 335 13.06 11.17 5.04
N PHE A 336 12.67 9.95 4.65
CA PHE A 336 12.81 9.40 3.30
C PHE A 336 12.05 8.07 3.15
N ALA A 337 11.86 7.64 1.91
CA ALA A 337 11.44 6.28 1.59
C ALA A 337 12.60 5.30 1.78
N ILE A 338 12.40 4.30 2.64
CA ILE A 338 13.38 3.26 3.00
C ILE A 338 13.71 2.38 1.79
N ASP A 339 12.72 2.11 0.94
CA ASP A 339 12.82 1.22 -0.21
C ASP A 339 12.73 1.98 -1.55
N ALA A 340 13.20 3.23 -1.57
CA ALA A 340 13.34 4.00 -2.81
C ALA A 340 14.14 3.21 -3.89
N VAL A 341 15.15 2.45 -3.45
CA VAL A 341 15.80 1.41 -4.26
C VAL A 341 15.51 0.06 -3.59
N PRO A 342 14.65 -0.79 -4.17
CA PRO A 342 14.10 -1.97 -3.49
C PRO A 342 15.06 -3.17 -3.54
N THR A 343 16.28 -2.98 -3.03
CA THR A 343 17.28 -4.05 -2.85
C THR A 343 17.64 -4.17 -1.39
N SER A 344 17.98 -5.39 -0.93
CA SER A 344 18.29 -5.62 0.49
C SER A 344 19.41 -4.71 1.00
N ALA A 345 20.46 -4.50 0.20
CA ALA A 345 21.60 -3.68 0.59
C ALA A 345 21.25 -2.18 0.75
N GLU A 346 20.46 -1.61 -0.17
CA GLU A 346 20.05 -0.21 -0.07
C GLU A 346 19.03 0.00 1.05
N ILE A 347 18.11 -0.95 1.25
CA ILE A 347 17.18 -0.93 2.38
C ILE A 347 17.94 -0.96 3.70
N ASP A 348 18.90 -1.87 3.87
CA ASP A 348 19.69 -1.96 5.10
C ASP A 348 20.47 -0.65 5.37
N ARG A 349 21.03 -0.02 4.33
CA ARG A 349 21.70 1.29 4.47
C ARG A 349 20.72 2.39 4.87
N ALA A 350 19.53 2.41 4.27
CA ALA A 350 18.48 3.36 4.61
C ALA A 350 18.02 3.19 6.08
N LEU A 351 17.91 1.94 6.56
CA LEU A 351 17.57 1.65 7.95
C LEU A 351 18.64 2.10 8.93
N VAL A 352 19.93 1.87 8.63
CA VAL A 352 21.04 2.40 9.44
C VAL A 352 21.03 3.93 9.46
N LYS A 353 20.76 4.58 8.32
CA LYS A 353 20.61 6.04 8.25
C LYS A 353 19.46 6.53 9.14
N LEU A 354 18.34 5.80 9.18
CA LEU A 354 17.18 6.13 10.01
C LEU A 354 17.52 6.03 11.50
N GLU A 355 18.31 5.03 11.91
CA GLU A 355 18.84 4.92 13.28
C GLU A 355 19.67 6.14 13.67
N THR A 356 20.58 6.58 12.78
CA THR A 356 21.43 7.74 13.01
C THR A 356 20.58 9.00 13.23
N ILE A 357 19.58 9.24 12.37
CA ILE A 357 18.67 10.38 12.51
C ILE A 357 17.92 10.31 13.85
N ALA A 358 17.42 9.14 14.23
CA ALA A 358 16.70 8.98 15.49
C ALA A 358 17.59 9.28 16.70
N LYS A 359 18.87 8.88 16.66
CA LYS A 359 19.84 9.17 17.72
C LYS A 359 20.24 10.64 17.78
N GLU A 360 20.38 11.29 16.63
CA GLU A 360 20.77 12.71 16.55
C GLU A 360 19.62 13.67 16.90
N ARG A 361 18.41 13.39 16.41
CA ARG A 361 17.24 14.29 16.53
C ARG A 361 16.23 13.82 17.58
N GLY A 362 16.43 12.64 18.16
CA GLY A 362 15.51 12.00 19.10
C GLY A 362 14.31 11.31 18.44
N THR A 363 13.99 11.61 17.17
CA THR A 363 12.88 11.03 16.40
C THR A 363 13.29 10.89 14.93
N ALA A 364 12.94 9.77 14.31
CA ALA A 364 13.00 9.60 12.86
C ALA A 364 11.73 8.89 12.35
N VAL A 365 11.32 9.20 11.12
CA VAL A 365 10.15 8.59 10.50
C VAL A 365 10.52 8.05 9.13
N GLY A 366 10.40 6.74 8.95
CA GLY A 366 10.63 6.08 7.67
C GLY A 366 9.33 5.62 7.04
N VAL A 367 9.23 5.73 5.72
CA VAL A 367 8.13 5.14 4.94
C VAL A 367 8.68 4.02 4.05
N ALA A 368 7.94 2.93 3.90
CA ALA A 368 8.29 1.83 2.99
C ALA A 368 7.06 1.35 2.24
N SER A 369 7.23 0.74 1.08
CA SER A 369 6.16 0.04 0.38
C SER A 369 5.99 -1.39 0.91
N ALA A 370 4.81 -1.98 0.72
CA ALA A 370 4.53 -3.38 1.07
C ALA A 370 5.18 -4.41 0.10
N LEU A 371 6.46 -4.22 -0.24
CA LEU A 371 7.24 -5.15 -1.05
C LEU A 371 7.75 -6.31 -0.17
N PRO A 372 7.84 -7.55 -0.69
CA PRO A 372 8.34 -8.69 0.08
C PRO A 372 9.72 -8.45 0.70
N VAL A 373 10.66 -7.89 -0.08
CA VAL A 373 12.01 -7.54 0.41
C VAL A 373 11.94 -6.49 1.51
N SER A 374 11.12 -5.45 1.37
CA SER A 374 10.97 -4.40 2.38
C SER A 374 10.42 -4.96 3.69
N ILE A 375 9.38 -5.80 3.65
CA ILE A 375 8.78 -6.44 4.83
C ILE A 375 9.80 -7.36 5.52
N GLU A 376 10.57 -8.15 4.76
CA GLU A 376 11.59 -9.04 5.30
C GLU A 376 12.70 -8.25 6.02
N ARG A 377 13.29 -7.25 5.35
CA ARG A 377 14.38 -6.44 5.92
C ARG A 377 13.90 -5.64 7.12
N LEU A 378 12.72 -5.02 7.05
CA LEU A 378 12.10 -4.34 8.19
C LEU A 378 11.89 -5.28 9.36
N GLY A 379 11.28 -6.45 9.14
CA GLY A 379 11.02 -7.42 10.20
C GLY A 379 12.29 -7.91 10.90
N ALA A 380 13.39 -8.08 10.16
CA ALA A 380 14.69 -8.41 10.74
C ALA A 380 15.30 -7.24 11.52
N TRP A 381 15.27 -6.03 10.96
CA TRP A 381 15.84 -4.83 11.56
C TRP A 381 15.11 -4.39 12.84
N LEU A 382 13.78 -4.44 12.85
CA LEU A 382 12.94 -4.04 13.98
C LEU A 382 13.31 -4.82 15.26
N LYS A 383 13.70 -6.10 15.14
CA LYS A 383 14.15 -6.93 16.26
C LYS A 383 15.47 -6.48 16.89
N THR A 384 16.22 -5.60 16.21
CA THR A 384 17.51 -5.09 16.67
C THR A 384 17.43 -3.74 17.38
N LEU A 385 16.26 -3.09 17.37
CA LEU A 385 16.12 -1.71 17.84
C LEU A 385 16.37 -1.57 19.35
N ASP A 386 15.83 -2.49 20.15
CA ASP A 386 15.97 -2.45 21.60
C ASP A 386 17.44 -2.51 22.04
N SER A 387 18.24 -3.39 21.43
CA SER A 387 19.69 -3.49 21.74
C SER A 387 20.49 -2.27 21.29
N LYS A 388 19.93 -1.46 20.38
CA LYS A 388 20.51 -0.21 19.90
C LYS A 388 20.03 1.01 20.70
N GLY A 389 19.19 0.82 21.72
CA GLY A 389 18.63 1.89 22.54
C GLY A 389 17.64 2.78 21.78
N ILE A 390 16.98 2.24 20.74
CA ILE A 390 15.97 2.93 19.95
C ILE A 390 14.63 2.25 20.18
N MET A 391 13.58 3.02 20.45
CA MET A 391 12.23 2.49 20.61
C MET A 391 11.42 2.63 19.32
N LEU A 392 10.84 1.52 18.85
CA LEU A 392 9.81 1.56 17.81
C LEU A 392 8.51 2.11 18.40
N VAL A 393 7.90 3.10 17.76
CA VAL A 393 6.63 3.70 18.18
C VAL A 393 5.67 3.85 17.00
N PRO A 394 4.34 3.81 17.23
CA PRO A 394 3.36 4.21 16.24
C PRO A 394 3.57 5.66 15.80
N LEU A 395 3.16 5.98 14.57
CA LEU A 395 3.32 7.31 13.99
C LEU A 395 2.68 8.41 14.84
N THR A 396 1.48 8.18 15.39
CA THR A 396 0.81 9.16 16.27
C THR A 396 1.65 9.54 17.49
N THR A 397 2.44 8.59 18.03
CA THR A 397 3.36 8.86 19.16
C THR A 397 4.54 9.72 18.71
N ALA A 398 5.11 9.45 17.54
CA ALA A 398 6.17 10.29 16.97
C ALA A 398 5.70 11.73 16.68
N MET A 399 4.48 11.89 16.15
CA MET A 399 3.85 13.20 15.90
C MET A 399 3.72 14.05 17.17
N LEU A 400 3.39 13.43 18.31
CA LEU A 400 3.24 14.12 19.58
C LEU A 400 4.59 14.48 20.20
N LYS A 401 5.61 13.63 20.04
CA LYS A 401 6.95 13.90 20.56
C LYS A 401 7.62 15.09 19.87
N SER A 402 7.41 15.25 18.57
CA SER A 402 7.99 16.36 17.78
C SER A 402 7.57 17.75 18.28
N LYS A 403 6.51 17.87 19.09
CA LYS A 403 6.05 19.15 19.66
C LYS A 403 6.67 19.48 21.02
N SER A 404 7.38 18.55 21.65
CA SER A 404 7.90 18.68 23.02
C SER A 404 9.39 19.00 23.09
N GLY A 405 10.02 19.34 21.96
CA GLY A 405 11.45 19.62 21.83
C GLY A 405 11.74 21.03 21.39
#